data_AF-A0A9E2YUG4-F1
#
_entry.id   AF-A0A9E2YUG4-F1
#
_cell.length_a   1.000
_cell.length_b   1.000
_cell.length_c   1.000
_cell.angle_alpha   90.00
_cell.angle_beta   90.00
_cell.angle_gamma   90.00
#
_symmetry.space_group_name_H-M   'P 1'
#
loop_
_entity.id
_entity.type
_entity.pdbx_description
1 polymer ?
#
loop_
_entity_poly.entity_id
_entity_poly.type
_entity_poly.pdbx_seq_one_letter_code
_entity_poly.pdbx_strand_id
1 'polypeptide(L)'
;ILAGAGRGFCSGGDVSRNFEYPARYRGHRLESMLEMRENMHQLVRFLQRFDKPVIAAINGPAVAGGLTLALCCDFRIATESAKLGDTSLRFGLIPDEGGAYLFPRCFRKFTRRRAPKNWG
;
A
#
# COMPACT_ATOMS: atom_id res chain seq x y z
N ILE A 1 -8.74 12.61 -7.41
CA ILE A 1 -7.97 12.63 -6.13
C ILE A 1 -8.41 11.43 -5.34
N LEU A 2 -7.46 10.68 -4.79
CA LEU A 2 -7.70 9.54 -3.91
C LEU A 2 -7.25 9.91 -2.51
N ALA A 3 -8.13 9.76 -1.52
CA ALA A 3 -7.89 10.16 -0.14
C ALA A 3 -8.56 9.17 0.82
N GLY A 4 -7.95 8.95 1.98
CA GLY A 4 -8.57 8.20 3.06
C GLY A 4 -9.40 9.11 3.97
N ALA A 5 -10.57 8.65 4.37
CA ALA A 5 -11.36 9.35 5.38
C ALA A 5 -10.80 9.06 6.79
N GLY A 6 -10.66 10.10 7.62
CA GLY A 6 -10.27 9.97 9.02
C GLY A 6 -8.76 10.10 9.25
N ARG A 7 -8.19 9.19 10.06
CA ARG A 7 -6.81 9.31 10.60
C ARG A 7 -5.72 8.75 9.70
N GLY A 8 -6.07 8.15 8.56
CA GLY A 8 -5.12 7.50 7.67
C GLY A 8 -5.59 7.48 6.24
N PHE A 9 -4.66 7.12 5.36
CA PHE A 9 -4.92 6.95 3.94
C PHE A 9 -5.50 5.55 3.67
N CYS A 10 -4.72 4.50 3.92
CA CYS A 10 -5.13 3.10 3.79
C CYS A 10 -4.11 2.17 4.47
N SER A 11 -4.55 1.33 5.41
CA SER A 11 -3.66 0.39 6.12
C SER A 11 -3.42 -0.95 5.40
N GLY A 12 -4.04 -1.16 4.23
CA GLY A 12 -4.05 -2.45 3.55
C GLY A 12 -5.14 -3.39 4.07
N GLY A 13 -4.99 -4.69 3.80
CA GLY A 13 -5.95 -5.71 4.22
C GLY A 13 -6.11 -5.79 5.74
N ASP A 14 -7.34 -6.06 6.19
CA ASP A 14 -7.63 -6.24 7.61
C ASP A 14 -7.17 -7.63 8.07
N VAL A 15 -6.21 -7.63 9.00
CA VAL A 15 -5.62 -8.83 9.60
C VAL A 15 -6.14 -9.09 11.02
N SER A 16 -7.19 -8.36 11.44
CA SER A 16 -7.80 -8.54 12.75
C SER A 16 -8.47 -9.91 12.85
N ARG A 17 -8.47 -10.50 14.05
CA ARG A 17 -9.12 -11.78 14.32
C ARG A 17 -10.65 -11.73 14.12
N ASN A 18 -11.21 -10.52 14.15
CA ASN A 18 -12.64 -10.27 14.03
C ASN A 18 -13.04 -9.91 12.59
N PHE A 19 -12.11 -9.94 11.64
CA PHE A 19 -12.43 -9.70 10.25
C PHE A 19 -13.34 -10.81 9.72
N GLU A 20 -14.57 -10.45 9.39
CA GLU A 20 -15.52 -11.36 8.76
C GLU A 20 -15.42 -11.24 7.25
N TYR A 21 -15.02 -12.34 6.61
CA TYR A 21 -15.14 -12.46 5.17
C TYR A 21 -16.63 -12.43 4.78
N PRO A 22 -16.97 -11.80 3.63
CA PRO A 22 -18.32 -11.84 3.09
C PRO A 22 -18.88 -13.26 3.08
N ALA A 23 -20.19 -13.42 3.32
CA ALA A 23 -20.81 -14.74 3.53
C ALA A 23 -20.48 -15.77 2.42
N ARG A 24 -20.32 -15.30 1.17
CA ARG A 24 -19.92 -16.09 -0.01
C ARG A 24 -18.54 -16.75 0.09
N TYR A 25 -17.74 -16.39 1.10
CA TYR A 25 -16.38 -16.87 1.33
C TYR A 25 -16.19 -17.61 2.66
N ARG A 26 -17.23 -17.75 3.47
CA ARG A 26 -17.13 -18.46 4.75
C ARG A 26 -16.76 -19.92 4.49
N GLY A 27 -15.68 -20.39 5.09
CA GLY A 27 -15.11 -21.74 4.85
C GLY A 27 -14.11 -21.83 3.70
N HIS A 28 -13.99 -20.79 2.87
CA HIS A 28 -13.19 -20.72 1.64
C HIS A 28 -12.05 -19.70 1.77
N ARG A 29 -11.19 -19.91 2.77
CA ARG A 29 -10.15 -18.94 3.15
C ARG A 29 -9.16 -18.69 2.01
N LEU A 30 -8.78 -19.72 1.26
CA LEU A 30 -7.83 -19.58 0.16
C LEU A 30 -8.45 -18.78 -0.98
N GLU A 31 -9.68 -19.10 -1.37
CA GLU A 31 -10.43 -18.44 -2.42
C GLU A 31 -10.65 -16.96 -2.10
N SER A 32 -10.90 -16.64 -0.83
CA SER A 32 -11.00 -15.25 -0.34
C SER A 32 -9.71 -14.46 -0.56
N MET A 33 -8.56 -15.07 -0.22
CA MET A 33 -7.26 -14.41 -0.38
C MET A 33 -6.91 -14.24 -1.86
N LEU A 34 -7.20 -15.26 -2.68
CA LEU A 34 -6.99 -15.21 -4.12
C LEU A 34 -7.84 -14.11 -4.78
N GLU A 35 -9.09 -13.96 -4.37
CA GLU A 35 -9.94 -12.90 -4.89
C GLU A 35 -9.48 -11.51 -4.42
N MET A 36 -9.09 -11.35 -3.16
CA MET A 36 -8.55 -10.08 -2.68
C MET A 36 -7.35 -9.65 -3.53
N ARG A 37 -6.41 -10.58 -3.75
CA ARG A 37 -5.23 -10.38 -4.60
C ARG A 37 -5.63 -10.01 -6.03
N GLU A 38 -6.54 -10.76 -6.64
CA GLU A 38 -6.94 -10.49 -8.03
C GLU A 38 -7.62 -9.12 -8.16
N ASN A 39 -8.53 -8.79 -7.23
CA ASN A 39 -9.21 -7.49 -7.21
C ASN A 39 -8.21 -6.33 -7.07
N MET A 40 -7.20 -6.47 -6.20
CA MET A 40 -6.13 -5.49 -6.07
C MET A 40 -5.29 -5.38 -7.34
N HIS A 41 -4.97 -6.49 -7.99
CA HIS A 41 -4.22 -6.48 -9.26
C HIS A 41 -5.01 -5.80 -10.38
N GLN A 42 -6.32 -6.00 -10.43
CA GLN A 42 -7.20 -5.30 -11.37
C GLN A 42 -7.23 -3.80 -11.08
N LEU A 43 -7.33 -3.39 -9.81
CA LEU A 43 -7.28 -1.99 -9.39
C LEU A 43 -5.95 -1.32 -9.77
N VAL A 44 -4.82 -2.00 -9.53
CA VAL A 44 -3.48 -1.51 -9.92
C VAL A 44 -3.40 -1.31 -11.43
N ARG A 45 -3.83 -2.31 -12.22
CA ARG A 45 -3.84 -2.24 -13.69
C ARG A 45 -4.75 -1.13 -14.21
N PHE A 46 -5.91 -0.93 -13.57
CA PHE A 46 -6.82 0.16 -13.88
C PHE A 46 -6.14 1.52 -13.68
N LEU A 47 -5.56 1.76 -12.50
CA LEU A 47 -4.90 3.04 -12.19
C LEU A 47 -3.71 3.32 -13.10
N GLN A 48 -2.91 2.30 -13.44
CA GLN A 48 -1.79 2.46 -14.36
C GLN A 48 -2.19 2.81 -15.81
N ARG A 49 -3.43 2.48 -16.20
CA ARG A 49 -3.97 2.75 -17.54
C ARG A 49 -4.98 3.90 -17.54
N PHE A 50 -5.21 4.52 -16.39
CA PHE A 50 -6.18 5.58 -16.26
C PHE A 50 -5.70 6.82 -17.02
N ASP A 51 -6.60 7.44 -17.77
CA ASP A 51 -6.30 8.47 -18.76
C ASP A 51 -6.24 9.89 -18.17
N LYS A 52 -6.49 10.03 -16.87
CA LYS A 52 -6.48 11.31 -16.16
C LYS A 52 -5.49 11.28 -15.01
N PRO A 53 -4.87 12.42 -14.65
CA PRO A 53 -3.97 12.49 -13.50
C PRO A 53 -4.66 12.08 -12.19
N VAL A 54 -4.03 11.19 -11.44
CA VAL A 54 -4.45 10.74 -10.12
C VAL A 54 -3.48 11.25 -9.06
N ILE A 55 -4.04 11.90 -8.04
CA ILE A 55 -3.30 12.41 -6.88
C ILE A 55 -3.70 11.61 -5.66
N ALA A 56 -2.72 11.00 -4.97
CA ALA A 56 -2.88 10.44 -3.64
C ALA A 56 -2.68 11.54 -2.59
N ALA A 57 -3.73 11.86 -1.83
CA ALA A 57 -3.68 12.76 -0.68
C ALA A 57 -3.53 11.94 0.61
N ILE A 58 -2.31 11.87 1.14
CA ILE A 58 -1.89 10.96 2.20
C ILE A 58 -1.86 11.71 3.55
N ASN A 59 -2.96 11.63 4.28
CA ASN A 59 -3.18 12.27 5.58
C ASN A 59 -2.63 11.47 6.78
N GLY A 60 -2.16 10.25 6.58
CA GLY A 60 -1.70 9.36 7.65
C GLY A 60 -1.18 8.03 7.13
N PRO A 61 -1.35 6.91 7.85
CA PRO A 61 -0.81 5.62 7.44
C PRO A 61 -1.21 5.20 6.00
N ALA A 62 -0.21 4.84 5.19
CA ALA A 62 -0.36 4.17 3.89
C ALA A 62 0.52 2.91 3.89
N VAL A 63 -0.08 1.75 4.14
CA VAL A 63 0.63 0.50 4.46
C VAL A 63 0.24 -0.64 3.55
N ALA A 64 1.21 -1.49 3.18
CA ALA A 64 1.00 -2.68 2.34
C ALA A 64 0.23 -2.35 1.05
N GLY A 65 -0.93 -2.97 0.79
CA GLY A 65 -1.77 -2.64 -0.37
C GLY A 65 -2.18 -1.17 -0.44
N GLY A 66 -2.31 -0.48 0.70
CA GLY A 66 -2.54 0.97 0.75
C GLY A 66 -1.34 1.78 0.25
N LEU A 67 -0.11 1.30 0.46
CA LEU A 67 1.09 1.90 -0.11
C LEU A 67 1.15 1.67 -1.62
N THR A 68 0.86 0.45 -2.09
CA THR A 68 0.73 0.17 -3.54
C THR A 68 -0.23 1.15 -4.18
N LEU A 69 -1.42 1.32 -3.61
CA LEU A 69 -2.45 2.23 -4.13
C LEU A 69 -1.93 3.67 -4.28
N ALA A 70 -1.18 4.16 -3.29
CA ALA A 70 -0.55 5.48 -3.35
C ALA A 70 0.57 5.55 -4.41
N LEU A 71 1.32 4.46 -4.59
CA LEU A 71 2.39 4.36 -5.59
C LEU A 71 1.87 4.26 -7.03
N CYS A 72 0.65 3.75 -7.24
CA CYS A 72 -0.02 3.76 -8.53
C CYS A 72 -0.46 5.16 -9.00
N CYS A 73 -0.59 6.13 -8.10
CA CYS A 73 -0.98 7.49 -8.44
C CYS A 73 0.18 8.24 -9.10
N ASP A 74 -0.11 9.19 -9.98
CA ASP A 74 0.90 10.04 -10.63
C ASP A 74 1.62 10.93 -9.62
N PHE A 75 0.83 11.56 -8.74
CA PHE A 75 1.33 12.45 -7.69
C PHE A 75 0.96 11.94 -6.31
N ARG A 76 1.84 12.21 -5.34
CA ARG A 76 1.64 11.91 -3.92
C ARG A 76 1.89 13.18 -3.11
N ILE A 77 0.88 13.60 -2.37
CA ILE A 77 0.96 14.72 -1.44
C ILE A 77 0.74 14.13 -0.04
N ALA A 78 1.76 14.17 0.81
CA ALA A 78 1.72 13.56 2.13
C ALA A 78 1.90 14.61 3.23
N THR A 79 1.21 14.43 4.36
CA THR A 79 1.49 15.19 5.57
C THR A 79 2.86 14.79 6.13
N GLU A 80 3.51 15.68 6.89
CA GLU A 80 4.80 15.38 7.53
C GLU A 80 4.71 14.19 8.50
N SER A 81 3.53 13.97 9.09
CA SER A 81 3.25 12.88 10.03
C SER A 81 2.84 11.58 9.35
N ALA A 82 2.69 11.56 8.02
CA ALA A 82 2.28 10.36 7.28
C ALA A 82 3.32 9.25 7.44
N LYS A 83 2.84 8.01 7.61
CA LYS A 83 3.69 6.82 7.70
C LYS A 83 3.45 5.92 6.50
N LEU A 84 4.46 5.78 5.66
CA LEU A 84 4.43 4.97 4.45
C LEU A 84 5.35 3.76 4.65
N GLY A 85 4.88 2.56 4.34
CA GLY A 85 5.73 1.38 4.42
C GLY A 85 5.00 0.08 4.08
N ASP A 86 5.76 -0.93 3.67
CA ASP A 86 5.23 -2.28 3.51
C ASP A 86 5.55 -3.12 4.75
N THR A 87 4.57 -3.85 5.25
CA THR A 87 4.70 -4.72 6.42
C THR A 87 4.57 -6.20 6.08
N SER A 88 4.40 -6.55 4.80
CA SER A 88 4.10 -7.92 4.33
C SER A 88 5.16 -8.91 4.81
N LEU A 89 6.44 -8.52 4.77
CA LEU A 89 7.55 -9.36 5.24
C LEU A 89 7.49 -9.69 6.74
N ARG A 90 6.86 -8.84 7.58
CA ARG A 90 6.70 -9.13 9.01
C ARG A 90 5.73 -10.29 9.26
N PHE A 91 4.90 -10.60 8.26
CA PHE A 91 3.92 -11.68 8.29
C PHE A 91 4.35 -12.88 7.43
N GLY A 92 5.61 -12.90 6.96
CA GLY A 92 6.10 -13.97 6.07
C GLY A 92 5.50 -13.93 4.67
N LEU A 93 4.94 -12.78 4.27
CA LEU A 93 4.33 -12.58 2.96
C LEU A 93 5.25 -11.75 2.06
N ILE A 94 5.21 -12.03 0.76
CA ILE A 94 5.76 -11.15 -0.26
C ILE A 94 4.78 -9.98 -0.50
N PRO A 95 5.24 -8.82 -0.98
CA PRO A 95 4.35 -7.72 -1.36
C PRO A 95 3.67 -8.02 -2.71
N ASP A 96 2.75 -8.98 -2.70
CA ASP A 96 2.08 -9.51 -3.89
C ASP A 96 1.03 -8.57 -4.48
N GLU A 97 0.51 -7.62 -3.70
CA GLU A 97 -0.44 -6.59 -4.14
C GLU A 97 0.23 -5.50 -4.99
N GLY A 98 1.02 -5.86 -5.99
CA GLY A 98 1.71 -4.93 -6.89
C GLY A 98 2.99 -4.29 -6.29
N GLY A 99 3.22 -4.43 -4.99
CA GLY A 99 4.38 -3.85 -4.32
C GLY A 99 5.71 -4.40 -4.85
N ALA A 100 5.80 -5.70 -5.12
CA ALA A 100 6.99 -6.33 -5.72
C ALA A 100 7.38 -5.70 -7.07
N TYR A 101 6.40 -5.17 -7.81
CA TYR A 101 6.61 -4.47 -9.08
C TYR A 101 6.92 -2.97 -8.86
N LEU A 102 6.14 -2.29 -8.03
CA LEU A 102 6.21 -0.83 -7.86
C LEU A 102 7.37 -0.38 -6.98
N PHE A 103 7.67 -1.09 -5.90
CA PHE A 103 8.70 -0.71 -4.93
C PHE A 103 10.08 -0.48 -5.57
N PRO A 104 10.65 -1.39 -6.38
CA PRO A 104 11.94 -1.15 -7.02
C PRO A 104 11.93 0.00 -8.04
N ARG A 105 10.76 0.41 -8.54
CA ARG A 105 10.60 1.50 -9.52
C ARG A 105 10.40 2.85 -8.86
N CYS A 106 9.65 2.89 -7.76
CA CYS A 106 9.32 4.11 -7.03
C CYS A 106 10.35 4.44 -5.95
N PHE A 107 10.95 3.43 -5.32
CA PHE A 107 12.03 3.64 -4.37
C PHE A 107 13.35 3.67 -5.12
N ARG A 108 13.86 4.89 -5.32
CA ARG A 108 15.25 5.03 -5.72
C ARG A 108 16.14 4.52 -4.59
N LYS A 109 17.25 3.85 -4.90
CA LYS A 109 18.29 3.54 -3.90
C LYS A 109 18.72 4.84 -3.23
N PHE A 110 18.29 5.05 -1.99
CA PHE A 110 18.85 6.08 -1.14
C PHE A 110 20.10 5.48 -0.49
N THR A 111 21.26 5.63 -1.12
CA THR A 111 22.53 5.44 -0.42
C THR A 111 22.56 6.49 0.68
N ARG A 112 22.27 6.06 1.91
CA ARG A 112 22.36 6.89 3.10
C ARG A 112 23.80 7.37 3.21
N ARG A 113 24.09 8.62 2.79
CA ARG A 113 25.27 9.32 3.28
C ARG A 113 25.03 9.52 4.77
N ARG A 114 25.67 8.70 5.62
CA ARG A 114 25.75 8.97 7.05
C ARG A 114 26.40 10.35 7.18
N ALA A 115 25.66 11.35 7.66
CA ALA A 115 26.29 12.57 8.14
C ALA A 115 27.27 12.18 9.27
N PRO A 116 28.47 12.76 9.30
CA PRO A 116 29.40 12.54 10.41
C PRO A 116 28.70 12.94 11.71
N LYS A 117 28.73 12.04 12.70
CA LYS A 117 28.24 12.35 14.04
C LYS A 117 29.28 13.24 14.71
N ASN A 118 29.03 14.54 14.76
CA ASN A 118 29.77 15.43 15.65
C ASN A 118 29.18 15.24 17.05
N TRP A 119 29.85 14.45 17.88
CA TRP A 119 29.62 14.46 19.32
C TRP A 119 30.41 15.65 19.87
N GLY A 120 29.69 16.67 20.33
CA GLY A 120 30.24 17.67 21.25
C GLY A 120 30.19 17.16 22.67
#